data_AF-A0A9N9J135-F1
#
_entry.id   AF-A0A9N9J135-F1
#
_cell.length_a   1.000
_cell.length_b   1.000
_cell.length_c   1.000
_cell.angle_alpha   90.00
_cell.angle_beta   90.00
_cell.angle_gamma   90.00
#
_symmetry.space_group_name_H-M   'P 1'
#
loop_
_entity.id
_entity.type
_entity.pdbx_description
1 polymer ?
#
loop_
_entity_poly.entity_id
_entity_poly.type
_entity_poly.pdbx_seq_one_letter_code
_entity_poly.pdbx_strand_id
1 'polypeptide(L)'
;VGALLWEIAELRKPHSDLDKSEILGSIRKRMQEKYYEPFSDDVPGEWKQIVSRAMEYEPAWRSTISCICRDLYNLIGPREYTSSNSNLENKVSTPNYSSESYKENISTNNNQSSSPVTLTILPVGDAIREHKSSNGSKQVAWNSFKFHSITNVEARYW
;
A
#
# COMPACT_ATOMS: atom_id res chain seq x y z
N VAL A 1 -2.91 -2.02 3.84
CA VAL A 1 -4.34 -2.30 3.58
C VAL A 1 -4.52 -3.67 2.95
N GLY A 2 -3.89 -3.97 1.80
CA GLY A 2 -4.06 -5.29 1.15
C GLY A 2 -3.80 -6.50 2.06
N ALA A 3 -2.70 -6.52 2.82
CA ALA A 3 -2.42 -7.60 3.78
C ALA A 3 -3.49 -7.76 4.87
N LEU A 4 -4.16 -6.68 5.28
CA LEU A 4 -5.27 -6.73 6.25
C LEU A 4 -6.52 -7.33 5.59
N LEU A 5 -6.82 -6.97 4.34
CA LEU A 5 -7.93 -7.57 3.60
C LEU A 5 -7.70 -9.07 3.33
N TRP A 6 -6.45 -9.47 3.12
CA TRP A 6 -6.06 -10.87 3.06
C TRP A 6 -6.31 -11.57 4.40
N GLU A 7 -5.85 -10.98 5.50
CA GLU A 7 -6.03 -11.53 6.87
C GLU A 7 -7.50 -11.72 7.24
N ILE A 8 -8.37 -10.79 6.84
CA ILE A 8 -9.83 -10.89 7.06
C ILE A 8 -10.42 -12.08 6.27
N ALA A 9 -10.00 -12.31 5.04
CA ALA A 9 -10.53 -13.40 4.22
C ALA A 9 -10.05 -14.77 4.70
N GLU A 10 -8.78 -14.85 5.08
CA GLU A 10 -8.12 -16.12 5.43
C GLU A 10 -8.21 -16.44 6.92
N LEU A 11 -8.68 -15.50 7.74
CA LEU A 11 -8.82 -15.60 9.19
C LEU A 11 -7.54 -16.09 9.88
N ARG A 12 -6.37 -15.73 9.33
CA ARG A 12 -5.06 -16.11 9.84
C ARG A 12 -4.05 -14.99 9.64
N LYS A 13 -3.02 -15.00 10.49
CA LYS A 13 -1.93 -14.03 10.40
C LYS A 13 -1.15 -14.22 9.10
N PRO A 14 -0.88 -13.14 8.34
CA PRO A 14 0.02 -13.19 7.17
C PRO A 14 1.40 -13.73 7.54
N HIS A 15 2.00 -14.52 6.65
CA HIS A 15 3.32 -15.12 6.84
C HIS A 15 3.43 -15.96 8.13
N SER A 16 2.33 -16.59 8.55
CA SER A 16 2.28 -17.42 9.76
C SER A 16 3.15 -18.67 9.69
N ASP A 17 3.57 -19.04 8.48
CA ASP A 17 4.45 -20.17 8.20
C ASP A 17 5.95 -19.85 8.42
N LEU A 18 6.32 -18.57 8.53
CA LEU A 18 7.70 -18.15 8.78
C LEU A 18 8.11 -18.40 10.23
N ASP A 19 9.40 -18.71 10.43
CA ASP A 19 9.99 -18.72 11.77
C ASP A 19 9.95 -17.31 12.40
N LYS A 20 9.46 -17.25 13.63
CA LYS A 20 9.33 -16.02 14.43
C LYS A 20 10.69 -15.40 14.73
N SER A 21 11.74 -16.21 14.86
CA SER A 21 13.08 -15.72 15.20
C SER A 21 13.71 -14.87 14.07
N GLU A 22 13.31 -15.11 12.82
CA GLU A 22 13.85 -14.45 11.62
C GLU A 22 12.77 -13.69 10.81
N ILE A 23 11.62 -13.41 11.41
CA ILE A 23 10.42 -12.97 10.71
C ILE A 23 10.63 -11.73 9.82
N LEU A 24 11.39 -10.74 10.29
CA LEU A 24 11.66 -9.50 9.53
C LEU A 24 12.53 -9.77 8.30
N GLY A 25 13.56 -10.60 8.44
CA GLY A 25 14.46 -10.95 7.34
C GLY A 25 13.73 -11.76 6.27
N SER A 26 12.93 -12.73 6.71
CA SER A 26 12.14 -13.59 5.83
C SER A 26 11.03 -12.84 5.11
N ILE A 27 10.33 -11.91 5.77
CA ILE A 27 9.34 -11.03 5.12
C ILE A 27 10.03 -10.15 4.06
N ARG A 28 11.18 -9.56 4.39
CA ARG A 28 11.92 -8.74 3.42
C ARG A 28 12.33 -9.55 2.19
N LYS A 29 12.82 -10.77 2.38
CA LYS A 29 13.16 -11.68 1.28
C LYS A 29 11.94 -11.97 0.40
N ARG A 30 10.79 -12.30 1.00
CA ARG A 30 9.52 -12.49 0.26
C ARG A 30 9.13 -11.25 -0.55
N MET A 31 9.28 -10.06 0.01
CA MET A 31 8.99 -8.81 -0.68
C MET A 31 9.93 -8.58 -1.88
N GLN A 32 11.21 -8.95 -1.77
CA GLN A 32 12.17 -8.88 -2.88
C GLN A 32 11.83 -9.89 -3.98
N GLU A 33 11.37 -11.08 -3.61
CA GLU A 33 10.94 -12.16 -4.50
C GLU A 33 9.55 -11.93 -5.12
N LYS A 34 8.89 -10.81 -4.79
CA LYS A 34 7.51 -10.50 -5.20
C LYS A 34 6.52 -11.61 -4.84
N TYR A 35 6.76 -12.26 -3.71
CA TYR A 35 5.90 -13.29 -3.18
C TYR A 35 4.55 -12.69 -2.74
N TYR A 36 3.46 -13.35 -3.13
CA TYR A 36 2.12 -13.06 -2.66
C TYR A 36 1.63 -14.24 -1.83
N GLU A 37 0.95 -13.92 -0.72
CA GLU A 37 0.27 -14.94 0.07
C GLU A 37 -0.85 -15.58 -0.76
N PRO A 38 -0.90 -16.92 -0.85
CA PRO A 38 -1.96 -17.60 -1.58
C PRO A 38 -3.29 -17.43 -0.85
N PHE A 39 -4.36 -17.45 -1.62
CA PHE A 39 -5.71 -17.56 -1.08
C PHE A 39 -6.20 -19.00 -1.08
N SER A 40 -7.07 -19.33 -0.15
CA SER A 40 -7.89 -20.54 -0.20
C SER A 40 -8.99 -20.44 -1.28
N ASP A 41 -9.54 -21.59 -1.66
CA ASP A 41 -10.51 -21.70 -2.75
C ASP A 41 -11.87 -21.08 -2.42
N ASP A 42 -12.20 -20.95 -1.14
CA ASP A 42 -13.47 -20.40 -0.61
C ASP A 42 -13.54 -18.87 -0.66
N VAL A 43 -12.42 -18.17 -0.84
CA VAL A 43 -12.41 -16.71 -0.95
C VAL A 43 -12.96 -16.29 -2.33
N PRO A 44 -13.98 -15.39 -2.40
CA PRO A 44 -14.56 -14.92 -3.66
C PRO A 44 -13.52 -14.28 -4.59
N GLY A 45 -13.66 -14.52 -5.90
CA GLY A 45 -12.71 -14.02 -6.91
C GLY A 45 -12.60 -12.50 -6.92
N GLU A 46 -13.72 -11.79 -6.71
CA GLU A 46 -13.77 -10.34 -6.66
C GLU A 46 -13.02 -9.79 -5.43
N TRP A 47 -13.10 -10.49 -4.29
CA TRP A 47 -12.30 -10.16 -3.12
C TRP A 47 -10.80 -10.32 -3.41
N LYS A 48 -10.42 -11.48 -3.99
CA LYS A 48 -9.03 -11.74 -4.42
C LYS A 48 -8.50 -10.61 -5.31
N GLN A 49 -9.31 -10.15 -6.27
CA GLN A 49 -8.94 -9.04 -7.16
C GLN A 49 -8.74 -7.70 -6.45
N ILE A 50 -9.61 -7.35 -5.48
CA ILE A 50 -9.45 -6.13 -4.67
C ILE A 50 -8.14 -6.20 -3.89
N VAL A 51 -7.87 -7.33 -3.22
CA VAL A 51 -6.64 -7.49 -2.45
C VAL A 51 -5.41 -7.44 -3.33
N SER A 52 -5.38 -8.14 -4.47
CA SER A 52 -4.25 -8.11 -5.40
C SER A 52 -3.92 -6.70 -5.86
N ARG A 53 -4.93 -5.90 -6.26
CA ARG A 53 -4.72 -4.49 -6.63
C ARG A 53 -4.25 -3.61 -5.46
N ALA A 54 -4.66 -3.94 -4.23
CA ALA A 54 -4.21 -3.26 -3.03
C ALA A 54 -2.81 -3.70 -2.56
N MET A 55 -2.31 -4.83 -3.06
CA MET A 55 -0.99 -5.40 -2.75
C MET A 55 0.01 -5.26 -3.89
N GLU A 56 -0.34 -4.54 -4.96
CA GLU A 56 0.57 -4.32 -6.09
C GLU A 56 1.95 -3.86 -5.64
N TYR A 57 2.96 -4.50 -6.24
CA TYR A 57 4.35 -4.31 -5.87
C TYR A 57 4.78 -2.87 -6.11
N GLU A 58 4.48 -2.33 -7.30
CA GLU A 58 4.78 -0.96 -7.66
C GLU A 58 3.78 0.00 -6.97
N PRO A 59 4.24 0.91 -6.08
CA PRO A 59 3.33 1.79 -5.35
C PRO A 59 2.40 2.62 -6.25
N ALA A 60 2.88 3.03 -7.42
CA ALA A 60 2.08 3.81 -8.38
C ALA A 60 0.89 3.03 -8.95
N TRP A 61 0.90 1.70 -8.90
CA TRP A 61 -0.18 0.84 -9.39
C TRP A 61 -1.11 0.36 -8.28
N ARG A 62 -0.75 0.65 -7.03
CA ARG A 62 -1.51 0.23 -5.87
C ARG A 62 -2.79 1.04 -5.76
N SER A 63 -3.92 0.35 -5.57
CA SER A 63 -5.21 1.03 -5.44
C SER A 63 -5.24 1.97 -4.24
N THR A 64 -5.77 3.17 -4.44
CA THR A 64 -6.01 4.12 -3.36
C THR A 64 -7.07 3.59 -2.40
N ILE A 65 -7.07 4.09 -1.16
CA ILE A 65 -8.07 3.69 -0.16
C ILE A 65 -9.48 3.99 -0.67
N SER A 66 -9.71 5.13 -1.33
CA SER A 66 -11.01 5.48 -1.90
C SER A 66 -11.47 4.50 -2.98
N CYS A 67 -10.55 4.03 -3.84
CA CYS A 67 -10.86 2.98 -4.82
C CYS A 67 -11.23 1.67 -4.14
N ILE A 68 -10.46 1.25 -3.12
CA ILE A 68 -10.72 0.02 -2.35
C ILE A 68 -12.11 0.10 -1.69
N CYS A 69 -12.44 1.19 -1.01
CA CYS A 69 -13.74 1.36 -0.36
C CYS A 69 -14.90 1.34 -1.35
N ARG A 70 -14.75 1.97 -2.52
CA ARG A 70 -15.75 1.92 -3.60
C ARG A 70 -15.96 0.51 -4.11
N ASP A 71 -14.88 -0.23 -4.34
CA ASP A 71 -14.98 -1.59 -4.86
C ASP A 71 -15.63 -2.53 -3.84
N LEU A 72 -15.29 -2.39 -2.55
CA LEU A 72 -15.97 -3.10 -1.45
C LEU A 72 -17.46 -2.74 -1.35
N TYR A 73 -17.81 -1.46 -1.50
CA TYR A 73 -19.21 -1.03 -1.51
C TYR A 73 -19.99 -1.65 -2.69
N ASN A 74 -19.37 -1.72 -3.86
CA ASN A 74 -19.98 -2.34 -5.05
C ASN A 74 -20.17 -3.85 -4.88
N LEU A 75 -19.33 -4.53 -4.09
CA LEU A 75 -19.57 -5.95 -3.74
C LEU A 75 -20.80 -6.15 -2.85
N ILE A 76 -21.15 -5.14 -2.05
CA ILE A 76 -22.34 -5.13 -1.18
C ILE A 76 -23.57 -4.68 -1.96
N GLY A 77 -23.39 -4.10 -3.15
CA GLY A 77 -24.44 -3.59 -4.04
C GLY A 77 -25.58 -4.58 -4.23
N PRO A 78 -26.80 -4.09 -4.59
CA PRO A 78 -28.04 -4.81 -4.40
C PRO A 78 -27.93 -6.22 -4.98
N ARG A 79 -27.94 -7.22 -4.09
CA ARG A 79 -28.15 -8.61 -4.50
C ARG A 79 -29.56 -8.67 -5.07
N GLU A 80 -29.69 -8.50 -6.39
CA GLU A 80 -30.94 -8.75 -7.07
C GLU A 80 -31.25 -10.25 -6.99
N TYR A 81 -31.95 -10.64 -5.93
CA TYR A 81 -32.79 -11.82 -5.97
C TYR A 81 -34.05 -11.48 -6.76
N THR A 82 -33.99 -11.46 -8.09
CA THR A 82 -35.15 -11.56 -9.00
C THR A 82 -34.62 -11.91 -10.39
N SER A 83 -34.76 -13.14 -10.87
CA SER A 83 -35.90 -13.57 -11.68
C SER A 83 -36.19 -12.62 -12.85
N SER A 84 -36.04 -13.17 -14.05
CA SER A 84 -36.40 -12.67 -15.39
C SER A 84 -37.40 -11.50 -15.46
N ASN A 85 -37.08 -10.53 -16.32
CA ASN A 85 -37.92 -9.48 -16.91
C ASN A 85 -38.42 -8.34 -16.00
N SER A 86 -37.91 -7.12 -16.22
CA SER A 86 -38.55 -6.11 -17.09
C SER A 86 -37.87 -4.74 -16.93
N ASN A 87 -37.88 -3.97 -18.02
CA ASN A 87 -37.25 -2.65 -18.17
C ASN A 87 -37.62 -1.68 -17.04
N LEU A 88 -36.60 -1.12 -16.36
CA LEU A 88 -36.74 0.12 -15.62
C LEU A 88 -35.45 0.95 -15.72
N GLU A 89 -35.54 2.03 -16.50
CA GLU A 89 -34.53 3.10 -16.54
C GLU A 89 -34.35 3.71 -15.15
N ASN A 90 -33.34 3.26 -14.42
CA ASN A 90 -32.84 3.99 -13.27
C ASN A 90 -31.55 4.69 -13.65
N LYS A 91 -31.72 5.97 -13.97
CA LYS A 91 -30.68 6.97 -14.20
C LYS A 91 -29.89 7.17 -12.90
N VAL A 92 -28.96 6.27 -12.60
CA VAL A 92 -27.92 6.51 -11.59
C VAL A 92 -26.92 7.47 -12.21
N SER A 93 -26.94 8.71 -11.75
CA SER A 93 -25.94 9.72 -12.09
C SER A 93 -24.56 9.21 -11.68
N THR A 94 -23.81 8.69 -12.65
CA THR A 94 -22.37 8.50 -12.54
C THR A 94 -21.74 9.88 -12.35
N PRO A 95 -20.98 10.13 -11.26
CA PRO A 95 -20.07 11.25 -11.25
C PRO A 95 -18.93 10.88 -12.21
N ASN A 96 -18.92 11.50 -13.39
CA ASN A 96 -17.74 11.54 -14.26
C ASN A 96 -16.63 12.29 -13.49
N TYR A 97 -15.86 11.57 -12.69
CA TYR A 97 -14.60 12.11 -12.18
C TYR A 97 -13.52 11.74 -13.19
N SER A 98 -13.18 12.72 -14.02
CA SER A 98 -11.96 12.76 -14.82
C SER A 98 -10.78 12.28 -13.97
N SER A 99 -9.87 11.49 -14.54
CA SER A 99 -8.58 11.18 -13.92
C SER A 99 -7.75 12.46 -13.79
N GLU A 100 -8.07 13.28 -12.81
CA GLU A 100 -7.22 14.37 -12.36
C GLU A 100 -6.06 13.74 -11.62
N SER A 101 -4.90 13.73 -12.27
CA SER A 101 -3.63 13.46 -11.61
C SER A 101 -3.55 14.38 -10.41
N TYR A 102 -3.53 13.82 -9.20
CA TYR A 102 -3.34 14.59 -7.98
C TYR A 102 -1.95 15.21 -8.04
N LYS A 103 -1.86 16.47 -8.47
CA LYS A 103 -0.73 17.31 -8.09
C LYS A 103 -0.98 17.63 -6.63
N GLU A 104 -0.22 16.96 -5.77
CA GLU A 104 -0.16 17.27 -4.35
C GLU A 104 0.19 18.75 -4.20
N ASN A 105 -0.81 19.56 -3.84
CA ASN A 105 -0.59 20.94 -3.46
C ASN A 105 0.15 20.90 -2.12
N ILE A 106 1.48 21.09 -2.18
CA ILE A 106 2.28 21.40 -1.00
C ILE A 106 1.74 22.74 -0.46
N SER A 107 0.80 22.65 0.49
CA SER A 107 0.47 23.78 1.35
C SER A 107 1.66 24.00 2.26
N THR A 108 2.53 24.93 1.88
CA THR A 108 3.47 25.58 2.77
C THR A 108 2.68 26.39 3.78
N ASN A 109 2.28 25.75 4.88
CA ASN A 109 1.99 26.45 6.13
C ASN A 109 3.31 27.01 6.66
N ASN A 110 3.77 28.11 6.07
CA ASN A 110 4.85 28.93 6.59
C ASN A 110 4.33 29.72 7.79
N ASN A 111 4.23 29.06 8.93
CA ASN A 111 4.18 29.71 10.24
C ASN A 111 4.86 28.81 11.27
N GLN A 112 6.15 28.55 11.07
CA GLN A 112 7.06 28.25 12.17
C GLN A 112 8.47 28.62 11.70
N SER A 113 9.03 29.62 12.38
CA SER A 113 10.44 29.97 12.35
C SER A 113 11.29 28.70 12.42
N SER A 114 12.04 28.39 11.37
CA SER A 114 13.05 27.33 11.44
C SER A 114 14.22 27.68 10.52
N SER A 115 15.39 27.62 11.13
CA SER A 115 16.72 27.78 10.52
C SER A 115 16.86 26.94 9.25
N PRO A 116 17.79 27.28 8.33
CA PRO A 116 18.02 26.48 7.13
C PRO A 116 18.43 25.06 7.52
N VAL A 117 17.53 24.10 7.35
CA VAL A 117 17.82 22.68 7.60
C VAL A 117 18.72 22.21 6.46
N THR A 118 20.01 22.05 6.74
CA THR A 118 20.92 21.35 5.82
C THR A 118 20.46 19.90 5.73
N LEU A 119 19.86 19.53 4.59
CA LEU A 119 19.37 18.18 4.36
C LEU A 119 20.57 17.26 4.10
N THR A 120 21.12 16.66 5.15
CA THR A 120 22.20 15.68 5.01
C THR A 120 21.61 14.39 4.43
N ILE A 121 22.00 14.05 3.20
CA ILE A 121 21.64 12.80 2.53
C ILE A 121 22.84 11.87 2.54
N LEU A 122 22.68 10.71 3.19
CA LEU A 122 23.71 9.67 3.27
C LEU A 122 23.55 8.65 2.12
N PRO A 123 24.64 8.06 1.62
CA PRO A 123 24.57 6.88 0.77
C PRO A 123 23.76 5.76 1.44
N VAL A 124 23.05 4.94 0.65
CA VAL A 124 22.12 3.92 1.16
C VAL A 124 22.75 3.00 2.22
N GLY A 125 23.98 2.52 2.01
CA GLY A 125 24.66 1.66 3.00
C GLY A 125 24.94 2.35 4.33
N ASP A 126 25.25 3.64 4.30
CA ASP A 126 25.51 4.45 5.49
C ASP A 126 24.21 4.83 6.19
N ALA A 127 23.17 5.14 5.43
CA ALA A 127 21.82 5.35 5.95
C ALA A 127 21.31 4.09 6.69
N ILE A 128 21.58 2.89 6.17
CA ILE A 128 21.26 1.62 6.86
C ILE A 128 22.01 1.49 8.17
N ARG A 129 23.33 1.78 8.18
CA ARG A 129 24.14 1.76 9.39
C ARG A 129 23.65 2.77 10.42
N GLU A 130 23.30 3.98 9.99
CA GLU A 130 22.75 5.04 10.82
C GLU A 130 21.39 4.62 11.41
N HIS A 131 20.51 4.04 10.58
CA HIS A 131 19.23 3.50 11.03
C HIS A 131 19.39 2.34 12.03
N LYS A 132 20.44 1.52 11.91
CA LYS A 132 20.66 0.39 12.83
C LYS A 132 21.39 0.78 14.12
N SER A 133 22.16 1.86 14.11
CA SER A 133 22.94 2.31 15.26
C SER A 133 22.02 2.74 16.41
N SER A 134 22.37 2.40 17.65
CA SER A 134 21.60 2.78 18.85
C SER A 134 21.51 4.31 19.00
N ASN A 135 22.58 5.02 18.68
CA ASN A 135 22.67 6.48 18.75
C ASN A 135 22.52 7.16 17.37
N GLY A 136 22.18 6.40 16.33
CA GLY A 136 22.06 6.94 14.97
C GLY A 136 20.77 7.72 14.77
N SER A 137 20.86 8.80 14.00
CA SER A 137 19.73 9.66 13.65
C SER A 137 18.78 8.98 12.66
N LYS A 138 17.64 8.49 13.18
CA LYS A 138 16.60 7.85 12.36
C LYS A 138 16.03 8.81 11.32
N GLN A 139 15.95 10.10 11.65
CA GLN A 139 15.43 11.11 10.74
C GLN A 139 16.35 11.32 9.53
N VAL A 140 17.66 11.37 9.75
CA VAL A 140 18.64 11.49 8.65
C VAL A 140 18.62 10.24 7.78
N ALA A 141 18.58 9.06 8.39
CA ALA A 141 18.48 7.80 7.66
C ALA A 141 17.19 7.74 6.82
N TRP A 142 16.04 8.08 7.40
CA TRP A 142 14.75 8.10 6.70
C TRP A 142 14.71 9.08 5.53
N ASN A 143 15.24 10.29 5.73
CA ASN A 143 15.35 11.27 4.65
C ASN A 143 16.25 10.76 3.50
N SER A 144 17.31 10.03 3.86
CA SER A 144 18.22 9.41 2.89
C SER A 144 17.55 8.27 2.12
N PHE A 145 16.78 7.40 2.78
CA PHE A 145 16.00 6.35 2.11
C PHE A 145 14.96 6.94 1.18
N LYS A 146 14.22 7.96 1.63
CA LYS A 146 13.24 8.68 0.79
C LYS A 146 13.90 9.23 -0.47
N PHE A 147 15.06 9.88 -0.35
CA PHE A 147 15.79 10.43 -1.50
C PHE A 147 16.24 9.34 -2.48
N HIS A 148 16.81 8.24 -1.98
CA HIS A 148 17.35 7.18 -2.81
C HIS A 148 16.31 6.19 -3.34
N SER A 149 15.10 6.13 -2.77
CA SER A 149 14.04 5.20 -3.18
C SER A 149 13.66 5.30 -4.66
N ILE A 150 13.88 6.46 -5.27
CA ILE A 150 13.63 6.70 -6.70
C ILE A 150 14.51 5.79 -7.56
N THR A 151 15.82 5.72 -7.26
CA THR A 151 16.84 5.08 -8.12
C THR A 151 17.42 3.80 -7.53
N ASN A 152 17.31 3.59 -6.23
CA ASN A 152 17.87 2.45 -5.52
C ASN A 152 16.76 1.59 -4.93
N VAL A 153 16.68 0.34 -5.41
CA VAL A 153 15.64 -0.62 -5.00
C VAL A 153 15.77 -0.99 -3.53
N GLU A 154 16.98 -1.15 -2.99
CA GLU A 154 17.21 -1.46 -1.57
C GLU A 154 16.65 -0.35 -0.68
N ALA A 155 16.84 0.92 -1.05
CA ALA A 155 16.31 2.06 -0.31
C ALA A 155 14.77 2.12 -0.25
N ARG A 156 14.04 1.41 -1.13
CA ARG A 156 12.57 1.32 -1.07
C ARG A 156 12.06 0.45 0.07
N TYR A 157 12.94 -0.35 0.69
CA TYR A 157 12.59 -1.33 1.72
C TYR A 157 13.10 -0.98 3.12
N TRP A 158 13.60 0.24 3.28
CA TRP A 158 14.07 0.80 4.54
C TRP A 158 13.18 1.97 4.96
#